data_AF-A0AAJ1AXA1-F1
#
_entry.id   AF-A0AAJ1AXA1-F1
#
_cell.length_a   1.000
_cell.length_b   1.000
_cell.length_c   1.000
_cell.angle_alpha   90.00
_cell.angle_beta   90.00
_cell.angle_gamma   90.00
#
_symmetry.space_group_name_H-M   'P 1'
#
loop_
_entity.id
_entity.type
_entity.pdbx_description
1 polymer ?
#
loop_
_entity_poly.entity_id
_entity_poly.type
_entity_poly.pdbx_seq_one_letter_code
_entity_poly.pdbx_strand_id
1 'polypeptide(L)'
;MPRARSPDSIEAEKLFHDGMALVDIAKKLGKPEGTVRRWKSTQKWEESSKKKEGERSQKKEKEKTNARKRGGQPGNKNCKGKQNAKGHGAPPGTQNALKHGGYSAVYWDTLDDEEKELIETMPQDEEEMLLNQIMLFTVRERRIMKAINKYKDAKGGVYVSGVTKFEEKRTFKDDAEKELYESRVLDKVNKGDRLPGEHYSMQTMTASTADLVARLEKELTSVQAQKTKAVDALAKLRMEKRKEAGESKGNELVRTWAESVIKARRENDG
;
A
#
# COMPACT_ATOMS: atom_id res chain seq x y z
N MET A 1 -26.00 -15.65 27.91
CA MET A 1 -25.68 -16.07 29.29
C MET A 1 -24.20 -16.41 29.40
N PRO A 2 -23.41 -15.78 30.29
CA PRO A 2 -22.04 -16.22 30.58
C PRO A 2 -22.05 -17.65 31.16
N ARG A 3 -21.09 -18.49 30.76
CA ARG A 3 -20.99 -19.88 31.22
C ARG A 3 -20.66 -19.93 32.72
N ALA A 4 -21.31 -20.82 33.45
CA ALA A 4 -21.01 -21.06 34.87
C ALA A 4 -19.53 -21.50 35.04
N ARG A 5 -18.91 -21.12 36.16
CA ARG A 5 -17.53 -21.53 36.48
C ARG A 5 -17.48 -23.05 36.64
N SER A 6 -16.42 -23.67 36.12
CA SER A 6 -16.20 -25.11 36.34
C SER A 6 -15.87 -25.37 37.82
N PRO A 7 -16.33 -26.49 38.40
CA PRO A 7 -16.01 -26.87 39.78
C PRO A 7 -14.49 -26.92 40.03
N ASP A 8 -13.73 -27.48 39.08
CA ASP A 8 -12.26 -27.52 39.11
C ASP A 8 -11.61 -26.13 39.23
N SER A 9 -12.25 -25.11 38.65
CA SER A 9 -11.72 -23.74 38.68
C SER A 9 -11.93 -23.07 40.03
N ILE A 10 -12.97 -23.46 40.76
CA ILE A 10 -13.24 -22.98 42.12
C ILE A 10 -12.29 -23.66 43.11
N GLU A 11 -12.04 -24.96 42.93
CA GLU A 11 -11.07 -25.71 43.73
C GLU A 11 -9.63 -25.20 43.51
N ALA A 12 -9.26 -24.91 42.26
CA ALA A 12 -7.96 -24.32 41.93
C ALA A 12 -7.73 -22.95 42.58
N GLU A 13 -8.77 -22.11 42.68
CA GLU A 13 -8.70 -20.80 43.32
C GLU A 13 -8.48 -20.93 44.84
N LYS A 14 -9.14 -21.90 45.49
CA LYS A 14 -8.92 -22.19 46.92
C LYS A 14 -7.47 -22.61 47.20
N LEU A 15 -6.96 -23.56 46.41
CA LEU A 15 -5.57 -24.04 46.55
C LEU A 15 -4.54 -22.93 46.28
N PHE A 16 -4.87 -21.97 45.39
CA PHE A 16 -4.04 -20.79 45.15
C PHE A 16 -4.02 -19.85 46.36
N HIS A 17 -5.17 -19.62 47.01
CA HIS A 17 -5.25 -18.83 48.24
C HIS A 17 -4.60 -19.53 49.45
N ASP A 18 -4.55 -20.86 49.45
CA ASP A 18 -3.78 -21.67 50.41
C ASP A 18 -2.26 -21.59 50.17
N GLY A 19 -1.81 -20.89 49.12
CA GLY A 19 -0.40 -20.59 48.84
C GLY A 19 0.31 -21.62 47.96
N MET A 20 -0.41 -22.56 47.35
CA MET A 20 0.17 -23.59 46.49
C MET A 20 0.60 -23.01 45.13
N ALA A 21 1.74 -23.46 44.60
CA ALA A 21 2.20 -23.04 43.29
C ALA A 21 1.26 -23.53 42.17
N LEU A 22 1.06 -22.73 41.12
CA LEU A 22 0.14 -23.05 40.02
C LEU A 22 0.48 -24.38 39.33
N VAL A 23 1.77 -24.75 39.30
CA VAL A 23 2.26 -26.01 38.73
C VAL A 23 1.76 -27.21 39.55
N ASP A 24 1.75 -27.09 40.87
CA ASP A 24 1.34 -28.16 41.77
C ASP A 24 -0.19 -28.28 41.83
N ILE A 25 -0.90 -27.15 41.72
CA ILE A 25 -2.36 -27.13 41.53
C ILE A 25 -2.76 -27.84 40.23
N ALA A 26 -2.04 -27.56 39.14
CA ALA A 26 -2.27 -28.19 37.84
C ALA A 26 -2.07 -29.71 37.91
N LYS A 27 -1.00 -30.17 38.57
CA LYS A 27 -0.74 -31.60 38.81
C LYS A 27 -1.82 -32.25 39.67
N LYS A 28 -2.24 -31.59 40.76
CA LYS A 28 -3.25 -32.11 41.69
C LYS A 28 -4.63 -32.25 41.06
N LEU A 29 -4.99 -31.34 40.16
CA LEU A 29 -6.27 -31.35 39.43
C LEU A 29 -6.21 -32.12 38.09
N GLY A 30 -5.06 -32.66 37.72
CA GLY A 30 -4.86 -33.33 36.44
C GLY A 30 -5.13 -32.43 35.23
N LYS A 31 -4.86 -31.12 35.34
CA LYS A 31 -5.10 -30.13 34.26
C LYS A 31 -3.78 -29.59 33.71
N PRO A 32 -3.76 -29.14 32.44
CA PRO A 32 -2.62 -28.41 31.90
C PRO A 32 -2.36 -27.13 32.70
N GLU A 33 -1.08 -26.82 32.95
CA GLU A 33 -0.68 -25.60 33.68
C GLU A 33 -1.22 -24.32 33.03
N GLY A 34 -1.28 -24.29 31.69
CA GLY A 34 -1.86 -23.18 30.92
C GLY A 34 -3.35 -22.94 31.23
N THR A 35 -4.10 -23.97 31.59
CA THR A 35 -5.52 -23.85 31.98
C THR A 35 -5.65 -23.17 33.34
N VAL A 36 -4.83 -23.56 34.32
CA VAL A 36 -4.82 -22.93 35.65
C VAL A 36 -4.36 -21.47 35.57
N ARG A 37 -3.36 -21.16 34.73
CA ARG A 37 -2.92 -19.78 34.46
C ARG A 37 -4.03 -18.93 33.82
N ARG A 38 -4.78 -19.50 32.87
CA ARG A 38 -5.91 -18.83 32.22
C ARG A 38 -7.03 -18.55 33.22
N TRP A 39 -7.38 -19.50 34.09
CA TRP A 39 -8.38 -19.28 35.15
C TRP A 39 -7.96 -18.15 36.09
N LYS A 40 -6.72 -18.18 36.58
CA LYS A 40 -6.15 -17.11 37.43
C LYS A 40 -6.29 -15.72 36.83
N SER A 41 -5.99 -15.56 35.54
CA SER A 41 -6.09 -14.28 34.84
C SER A 41 -7.54 -13.88 34.51
N THR A 42 -8.36 -14.83 34.08
CA THR A 42 -9.74 -14.59 33.64
C THR A 42 -10.65 -14.25 34.83
N GLN A 43 -10.36 -14.84 36.00
CA GLN A 43 -11.14 -14.71 37.21
C GLN A 43 -10.46 -13.82 38.27
N LYS A 44 -9.33 -13.22 37.91
CA LYS A 44 -8.62 -12.21 38.71
C LYS A 44 -8.34 -12.62 40.17
N TRP A 45 -7.85 -13.84 40.38
CA TRP A 45 -7.59 -14.37 41.74
C TRP A 45 -6.62 -13.49 42.57
N GLU A 46 -5.78 -12.67 41.93
CA GLU A 46 -4.87 -11.73 42.60
C GLU A 46 -5.56 -10.49 43.18
N GLU A 47 -6.68 -10.04 42.61
CA GLU A 47 -7.47 -8.89 43.10
C GLU A 47 -8.18 -9.23 44.43
N SER A 48 -8.49 -10.51 44.67
CA SER A 48 -9.20 -10.98 45.87
C SER A 48 -8.27 -11.41 47.02
N SER A 49 -6.96 -11.50 46.79
CA SER A 49 -6.02 -11.76 47.88
C SER A 49 -5.81 -10.49 48.70
N LYS A 50 -6.27 -10.47 49.96
CA LYS A 50 -5.86 -9.44 50.93
C LYS A 50 -4.32 -9.44 50.93
N LYS A 51 -3.73 -8.31 50.54
CA LYS A 51 -2.29 -8.06 50.64
C LYS A 51 -1.83 -8.45 52.04
N LYS A 52 -1.17 -9.60 52.18
CA LYS A 52 -0.28 -9.80 53.31
C LYS A 52 0.94 -8.93 53.01
N GLU A 53 1.08 -7.84 53.75
CA GLU A 53 2.34 -7.11 53.87
C GLU A 53 3.39 -8.09 54.37
N GLY A 54 4.14 -8.66 53.43
CA GLY A 54 5.37 -9.39 53.68
C GLY A 54 6.51 -8.58 53.08
N GLU A 55 7.36 -8.07 53.95
CA GLU A 55 8.57 -7.31 53.64
C GLU A 55 9.44 -8.02 52.59
N ARG A 56 9.35 -7.61 51.33
CA ARG A 56 10.51 -7.71 50.43
C ARG A 56 10.44 -6.72 49.29
N SER A 57 11.02 -5.55 49.56
CA SER A 57 11.69 -4.68 48.60
C SER A 57 10.90 -4.28 47.34
N GLN A 58 10.49 -3.01 47.36
CA GLN A 58 10.21 -2.18 46.20
C GLN A 58 11.14 -2.51 45.03
N LYS A 59 10.64 -3.25 44.03
CA LYS A 59 11.32 -3.39 42.74
C LYS A 59 10.51 -2.60 41.72
N LYS A 60 10.93 -1.34 41.57
CA LYS A 60 10.67 -0.41 40.46
C LYS A 60 9.80 -0.99 39.36
N GLU A 61 8.64 -0.37 39.15
CA GLU A 61 7.96 -0.37 37.86
C GLU A 61 8.97 -0.05 36.77
N LYS A 62 9.45 -1.08 36.07
CA LYS A 62 10.08 -0.89 34.78
C LYS A 62 8.93 -0.56 33.83
N GLU A 63 8.68 0.74 33.67
CA GLU A 63 8.08 1.28 32.47
C GLU A 63 8.64 0.53 31.26
N LYS A 64 7.75 0.05 30.40
CA LYS A 64 8.09 -0.67 29.18
C LYS A 64 8.94 0.26 28.29
N THR A 65 10.26 0.06 28.28
CA THR A 65 11.26 0.90 27.59
C THR A 65 11.25 0.81 26.06
N ASN A 66 10.21 0.24 25.43
CA ASN A 66 10.17 0.09 23.97
C ASN A 66 9.34 1.15 23.24
N ALA A 67 8.77 2.13 23.93
CA ALA A 67 8.29 3.34 23.27
C ALA A 67 9.47 4.30 23.08
N ARG A 68 10.21 4.17 21.96
CA ARG A 68 11.14 5.21 21.51
C ARG A 68 10.34 6.51 21.33
N LYS A 69 10.36 7.40 22.33
CA LYS A 69 9.78 8.74 22.19
C LYS A 69 10.50 9.43 21.05
N ARG A 70 9.85 9.52 19.88
CA ARG A 70 10.27 10.34 18.75
C ARG A 70 10.31 11.79 19.21
N GLY A 71 11.48 12.25 19.62
CA GLY A 71 11.68 13.62 20.05
C GLY A 71 13.11 14.02 19.78
N GLY A 72 13.29 15.25 19.27
CA GLY A 72 14.61 15.85 19.14
C GLY A 72 15.37 15.84 20.46
N GLN A 73 16.70 15.82 20.32
CA GLN A 73 17.69 15.68 21.39
C GLN A 73 17.37 16.61 22.58
N PRO A 74 17.41 16.11 23.83
CA PRO A 74 17.18 16.94 25.01
C PRO A 74 18.13 18.15 24.99
N GLY A 75 17.58 19.38 25.09
CA GLY A 75 18.38 20.61 25.10
C GLY A 75 18.52 21.34 23.76
N ASN A 76 17.93 20.86 22.66
CA ASN A 76 17.99 21.58 21.38
C ASN A 76 17.18 22.91 21.43
N LYS A 77 17.88 24.04 21.41
CA LYS A 77 17.31 25.40 21.42
C LYS A 77 16.95 25.93 20.03
N ASN A 78 17.27 25.22 18.93
CA ASN A 78 16.98 25.65 17.54
C ASN A 78 15.49 25.72 17.19
N CYS A 79 14.61 25.28 18.09
CA CYS A 79 13.16 25.24 17.89
C CYS A 79 12.39 26.29 18.72
N LYS A 80 13.04 27.09 19.58
CA LYS A 80 12.35 28.19 20.28
C LYS A 80 11.92 29.24 19.24
N GLY A 81 10.61 29.39 19.04
CA GLY A 81 10.03 30.41 18.15
C GLY A 81 9.69 29.96 16.72
N LYS A 82 9.91 28.69 16.35
CA LYS A 82 9.43 28.16 15.06
C LYS A 82 8.12 27.40 15.29
N GLN A 83 7.05 27.74 14.56
CA GLN A 83 5.74 27.07 14.62
C GLN A 83 5.79 25.56 14.28
N ASN A 84 6.94 25.06 13.78
CA ASN A 84 7.18 23.65 13.47
C ASN A 84 8.04 22.95 14.54
N ALA A 85 7.98 23.41 15.79
CA ALA A 85 8.72 22.87 16.93
C ALA A 85 7.92 21.81 17.69
N LYS A 86 8.66 20.87 18.32
CA LYS A 86 8.18 19.73 19.12
C LYS A 86 6.90 20.04 19.93
N GLY A 87 5.77 19.51 19.47
CA GLY A 87 4.44 19.71 20.07
C GLY A 87 3.42 20.29 19.08
N HIS A 88 3.88 21.07 18.10
CA HIS A 88 3.06 21.55 16.99
C HIS A 88 3.44 20.76 15.75
N GLY A 89 2.67 19.71 15.48
CA GLY A 89 2.70 19.07 14.16
C GLY A 89 2.36 20.10 13.09
N ALA A 90 2.75 19.82 11.84
CA ALA A 90 2.30 20.64 10.73
C ALA A 90 0.77 20.80 10.82
N PRO A 91 0.22 22.01 10.61
CA PRO A 91 -1.22 22.25 10.65
C PRO A 91 -2.02 21.15 9.94
N PRO A 92 -3.17 20.72 10.48
CA PRO A 92 -4.05 19.77 9.78
C PRO A 92 -4.28 20.24 8.34
N GLY A 93 -4.00 19.37 7.37
CA GLY A 93 -4.10 19.70 5.94
C GLY A 93 -2.81 20.22 5.28
N THR A 94 -1.65 20.22 5.95
CA THR A 94 -0.41 20.61 5.25
C THR A 94 -0.01 19.62 4.15
N GLN A 95 0.11 20.14 2.93
CA GLN A 95 0.63 19.44 1.75
C GLN A 95 2.18 19.38 1.72
N ASN A 96 2.88 19.79 2.78
CA ASN A 96 4.35 19.92 2.79
C ASN A 96 5.10 18.59 2.57
N ALA A 97 4.45 17.45 2.81
CA ALA A 97 5.01 16.11 2.54
C ALA A 97 4.59 15.55 1.16
N LEU A 98 3.76 16.28 0.40
CA LEU A 98 3.29 15.87 -0.91
C LEU A 98 4.43 16.00 -1.92
N LYS A 99 4.91 14.87 -2.44
CA LYS A 99 5.98 14.85 -3.45
C LYS A 99 5.44 14.87 -4.88
N HIS A 100 4.38 14.12 -5.15
CA HIS A 100 3.88 13.89 -6.51
C HIS A 100 2.38 13.54 -6.56
N GLY A 101 1.58 13.95 -5.57
CA GLY A 101 0.11 13.75 -5.57
C GLY A 101 -0.38 12.30 -5.33
N GLY A 102 0.37 11.27 -5.72
CA GLY A 102 -0.09 9.87 -5.68
C GLY A 102 -0.41 9.27 -4.30
N TYR A 103 -0.21 10.02 -3.22
CA TYR A 103 -0.59 9.64 -1.86
C TYR A 103 -1.40 10.74 -1.13
N SER A 104 -1.84 11.81 -1.82
CA SER A 104 -2.81 12.73 -1.21
C SER A 104 -4.16 12.05 -1.07
N ALA A 105 -4.88 12.40 0.00
CA ALA A 105 -6.30 12.12 0.07
C ALA A 105 -6.98 12.88 -1.08
N VAL A 106 -7.62 12.14 -1.99
CA VAL A 106 -8.39 12.70 -3.10
C VAL A 106 -9.81 12.93 -2.60
N TYR A 107 -10.23 14.19 -2.61
CA TYR A 107 -11.59 14.61 -2.30
C TYR A 107 -12.22 15.20 -3.56
N TRP A 108 -13.55 15.14 -3.70
CA TRP A 108 -14.27 15.58 -4.91
C TRP A 108 -14.03 17.06 -5.27
N ASP A 109 -13.77 17.88 -4.27
CA ASP A 109 -13.43 19.31 -4.38
C ASP A 109 -11.99 19.56 -4.85
N THR A 110 -11.11 18.56 -4.75
CA THR A 110 -9.70 18.64 -5.18
C THR A 110 -9.44 18.11 -6.58
N LEU A 111 -10.46 17.52 -7.23
CA LEU A 111 -10.36 17.01 -8.59
C LEU A 111 -10.36 18.18 -9.59
N ASP A 112 -9.45 18.11 -10.55
CA ASP A 112 -9.50 18.99 -11.71
C ASP A 112 -10.61 18.58 -12.69
N ASP A 113 -10.90 19.45 -13.65
CA ASP A 113 -12.05 19.23 -14.54
C ASP A 113 -11.79 18.08 -15.54
N GLU A 114 -10.52 17.79 -15.87
CA GLU A 114 -10.13 16.64 -16.69
C GLU A 114 -10.34 15.31 -15.93
N GLU A 115 -10.00 15.25 -14.64
CA GLU A 115 -10.22 14.11 -13.77
C GLU A 115 -11.72 13.84 -13.56
N LYS A 116 -12.55 14.88 -13.47
CA LYS A 116 -14.01 14.74 -13.40
C LYS A 116 -14.60 14.18 -14.69
N GLU A 117 -14.20 14.72 -15.85
CA GLU A 117 -14.65 14.23 -17.15
C GLU A 117 -14.23 12.76 -17.37
N LEU A 118 -13.02 12.40 -16.92
CA LEU A 118 -12.57 11.01 -16.95
C LEU A 118 -13.51 10.09 -16.15
N ILE A 119 -13.89 10.48 -14.93
CA ILE A 119 -14.80 9.69 -14.08
C ILE A 119 -16.20 9.60 -14.73
N GLU A 120 -16.69 10.67 -15.33
CA GLU A 120 -18.01 10.68 -15.99
C GLU A 120 -18.05 9.81 -17.25
N THR A 121 -16.95 9.75 -18.00
CA THR A 121 -16.83 8.93 -19.21
C THR A 121 -16.50 7.46 -18.93
N MET A 122 -16.20 7.09 -17.68
CA MET A 122 -15.95 5.71 -17.31
C MET A 122 -17.23 4.87 -17.38
N PRO A 123 -17.19 3.67 -17.99
CA PRO A 123 -18.34 2.78 -18.02
C PRO A 123 -18.69 2.34 -16.60
N GLN A 124 -19.98 2.42 -16.26
CA GLN A 124 -20.48 2.02 -14.94
C GLN A 124 -20.74 0.51 -14.83
N ASP A 125 -20.87 -0.21 -15.95
CA ASP A 125 -21.02 -1.66 -15.93
C ASP A 125 -19.68 -2.35 -15.69
N GLU A 126 -19.58 -3.08 -14.59
CA GLU A 126 -18.40 -3.82 -14.17
C GLU A 126 -17.93 -4.84 -15.23
N GLU A 127 -18.88 -5.41 -15.99
CA GLU A 127 -18.56 -6.34 -17.07
C GLU A 127 -17.87 -5.63 -18.23
N GLU A 128 -18.34 -4.45 -18.63
CA GLU A 128 -17.69 -3.62 -19.64
C GLU A 128 -16.31 -3.13 -19.19
N MET A 129 -16.17 -2.73 -17.91
CA MET A 129 -14.87 -2.38 -17.33
C MET A 129 -13.86 -3.53 -17.45
N LEU A 130 -14.26 -4.77 -17.10
CA LEU A 130 -13.41 -5.95 -17.19
C LEU A 130 -13.05 -6.29 -18.63
N LEU A 131 -13.99 -6.17 -19.57
CA LEU A 131 -13.73 -6.37 -21.00
C LEU A 131 -12.72 -5.36 -21.55
N ASN A 132 -12.91 -4.08 -21.23
CA ASN A 132 -11.98 -3.00 -21.60
C ASN A 132 -10.58 -3.27 -21.02
N GLN A 133 -10.50 -3.71 -19.77
CA GLN A 133 -9.23 -4.08 -19.14
C GLN A 133 -8.54 -5.24 -19.87
N ILE A 134 -9.27 -6.29 -20.27
CA ILE A 134 -8.74 -7.42 -21.04
C ILE A 134 -8.24 -6.97 -22.42
N MET A 135 -8.97 -6.06 -23.08
CA MET A 135 -8.56 -5.48 -24.36
C MET A 135 -7.24 -4.70 -24.21
N LEU A 136 -7.15 -3.83 -23.20
CA LEU A 136 -5.94 -3.06 -22.92
C LEU A 136 -4.75 -3.97 -22.61
N PHE A 137 -4.94 -5.02 -21.80
CA PHE A 137 -3.88 -6.01 -21.56
C PHE A 137 -3.45 -6.72 -22.83
N THR A 138 -4.38 -7.09 -23.72
CA THR A 138 -4.04 -7.72 -25.01
C THR A 138 -3.20 -6.80 -25.90
N VAL A 139 -3.54 -5.51 -25.96
CA VAL A 139 -2.73 -4.52 -26.69
C VAL A 139 -1.35 -4.36 -26.06
N ARG A 140 -1.28 -4.32 -24.72
CA ARG A 140 -0.02 -4.23 -23.97
C ARG A 140 0.88 -5.44 -24.21
N GLU A 141 0.35 -6.66 -24.16
CA GLU A 141 1.05 -7.89 -24.50
C GLU A 141 1.67 -7.80 -25.90
N ARG A 142 0.88 -7.38 -26.90
CA ARG A 142 1.36 -7.22 -28.27
C ARG A 142 2.48 -6.20 -28.38
N ARG A 143 2.39 -5.07 -27.66
CA ARG A 143 3.44 -4.03 -27.65
C ARG A 143 4.74 -4.54 -27.02
N ILE A 144 4.64 -5.25 -25.89
CA ILE A 144 5.80 -5.84 -25.22
C ILE A 144 6.45 -6.92 -26.10
N MET A 145 5.64 -7.81 -26.69
CA MET A 145 6.12 -8.83 -27.63
C MET A 145 6.86 -8.22 -28.83
N LYS A 146 6.31 -7.15 -29.43
CA LYS A 146 7.00 -6.41 -30.51
C LYS A 146 8.32 -5.81 -30.04
N ALA A 147 8.37 -5.26 -28.83
CA ALA A 147 9.58 -4.70 -28.25
C ALA A 147 10.64 -5.80 -28.01
N ILE A 148 10.24 -6.95 -27.49
CA ILE A 148 11.11 -8.12 -27.30
C ILE A 148 11.74 -8.52 -28.64
N ASN A 149 10.93 -8.72 -29.68
CA ASN A 149 11.44 -9.10 -31.00
C ASN A 149 12.41 -8.05 -31.56
N LYS A 150 12.08 -6.76 -31.44
CA LYS A 150 12.96 -5.66 -31.87
C LYS A 150 14.36 -5.77 -31.25
N TYR A 151 14.46 -6.06 -29.95
CA TYR A 151 15.75 -6.12 -29.25
C TYR A 151 16.44 -7.48 -29.33
N LYS A 152 15.69 -8.57 -29.58
CA LYS A 152 16.26 -9.89 -29.91
C LYS A 152 16.90 -9.89 -31.30
N ASP A 153 16.27 -9.23 -32.27
CA ASP A 153 16.75 -9.17 -33.65
C ASP A 153 17.81 -8.07 -33.87
N ALA A 154 17.99 -7.15 -32.90
CA ALA A 154 18.96 -6.08 -32.97
C ALA A 154 20.40 -6.62 -32.93
N LYS A 155 21.13 -6.48 -34.04
CA LYS A 155 22.56 -6.80 -34.13
C LYS A 155 23.35 -5.86 -33.21
N GLY A 156 24.18 -6.42 -32.35
CA GLY A 156 25.10 -5.66 -31.48
C GLY A 156 24.96 -5.92 -29.98
N GLY A 157 23.93 -6.64 -29.53
CA GLY A 157 23.82 -7.13 -28.14
C GLY A 157 23.70 -6.04 -27.06
N VAL A 158 23.61 -4.78 -27.47
CA VAL A 158 23.70 -3.61 -26.60
C VAL A 158 22.69 -2.54 -27.06
N TYR A 159 22.04 -1.87 -26.12
CA TYR A 159 21.12 -0.75 -26.37
C TYR A 159 21.58 0.50 -25.62
N VAL A 160 21.21 1.68 -26.12
CA VAL A 160 21.48 2.95 -25.45
C VAL A 160 20.52 3.10 -24.27
N SER A 161 21.05 3.05 -23.05
CA SER A 161 20.24 3.18 -21.83
C SER A 161 20.07 4.64 -21.40
N GLY A 162 21.01 5.50 -21.77
CA GLY A 162 20.96 6.92 -21.44
C GLY A 162 22.01 7.71 -22.21
N VAL A 163 21.74 9.00 -22.37
CA VAL A 163 22.67 9.95 -22.97
C VAL A 163 22.82 11.11 -22.00
N THR A 164 24.05 11.37 -21.58
CA THR A 164 24.38 12.56 -20.79
C THR A 164 25.18 13.51 -21.66
N LYS A 165 24.64 14.71 -21.84
CA LYS A 165 25.32 15.81 -22.53
C LYS A 165 26.01 16.68 -21.48
N PHE A 166 27.30 16.86 -21.63
CA PHE A 166 28.11 17.78 -20.86
C PHE A 166 28.37 19.04 -21.69
N GLU A 167 27.98 20.18 -21.14
CA GLU A 167 28.26 21.50 -21.69
C GLU A 167 29.25 22.19 -20.77
N GLU A 168 30.41 22.58 -21.31
CA GLU A 168 31.39 23.34 -20.55
C GLU A 168 31.05 24.83 -20.68
N LYS A 169 30.37 25.36 -19.66
CA LYS A 169 30.02 26.79 -19.60
C LYS A 169 31.09 27.54 -18.83
N ARG A 170 31.66 28.55 -19.48
CA ARG A 170 32.59 29.48 -18.84
C ARG A 170 31.80 30.53 -18.06
N THR A 171 32.16 30.74 -16.81
CA THR A 171 31.68 31.88 -16.02
C THR A 171 32.56 33.09 -16.31
N PHE A 172 31.93 34.24 -16.56
CA PHE A 172 32.62 35.52 -16.75
C PHE A 172 32.36 36.41 -15.53
N LYS A 173 33.33 37.26 -15.20
CA LYS A 173 33.18 38.20 -14.09
C LYS A 173 32.23 39.33 -14.44
N ASP A 174 32.41 39.91 -15.62
CA ASP A 174 31.66 41.07 -16.14
C ASP A 174 31.35 40.88 -17.65
N ASP A 175 30.37 41.61 -18.18
CA ASP A 175 29.98 41.52 -19.60
C ASP A 175 31.11 41.86 -20.57
N ALA A 176 31.98 42.80 -20.20
CA ALA A 176 33.16 43.16 -20.99
C ALA A 176 34.15 41.99 -21.15
N GLU A 177 34.28 41.11 -20.15
CA GLU A 177 35.14 39.92 -20.25
C GLU A 177 34.56 38.90 -21.24
N LYS A 178 33.23 38.80 -21.29
CA LYS A 178 32.51 37.91 -22.20
C LYS A 178 32.69 38.35 -23.66
N GLU A 179 32.51 39.63 -23.97
CA GLU A 179 32.72 40.19 -25.32
C GLU A 179 34.17 40.01 -25.80
N LEU A 180 35.12 40.19 -24.89
CA LEU A 180 36.54 40.01 -25.16
C LEU A 180 36.91 38.53 -25.40
N TYR A 181 36.19 37.60 -24.78
CA TYR A 181 36.29 36.18 -25.08
C TYR A 181 35.70 35.85 -26.46
N GLU A 182 34.50 36.33 -26.76
CA GLU A 182 33.80 36.08 -28.04
C GLU A 182 34.60 36.60 -29.24
N SER A 183 35.11 37.83 -29.16
CA SER A 183 35.98 38.41 -30.20
C SER A 183 37.24 37.59 -30.44
N ARG A 184 37.92 37.14 -29.37
CA ARG A 184 39.11 36.27 -29.48
C ARG A 184 38.78 34.89 -30.06
N VAL A 185 37.61 34.34 -29.75
CA VAL A 185 37.15 33.09 -30.36
C VAL A 185 36.96 33.30 -31.86
N LEU A 186 36.31 34.39 -32.27
CA LEU A 186 36.09 34.72 -33.68
C LEU A 186 37.40 34.89 -34.45
N ASP A 187 38.39 35.58 -33.88
CA ASP A 187 39.72 35.73 -34.49
C ASP A 187 40.43 34.39 -34.70
N LYS A 188 40.35 33.48 -33.72
CA LYS A 188 40.91 32.13 -33.83
C LYS A 188 40.18 31.29 -34.87
N VAL A 189 38.86 31.47 -35.01
CA VAL A 189 38.07 30.80 -36.04
C VAL A 189 38.46 31.31 -37.42
N ASN A 190 38.59 32.62 -37.60
CA ASN A 190 38.99 33.23 -38.87
C ASN A 190 40.40 32.84 -39.31
N LYS A 191 41.33 32.65 -38.35
CA LYS A 191 42.69 32.16 -38.61
C LYS A 191 42.76 30.66 -38.91
N GLY A 192 41.67 29.92 -38.67
CA GLY A 192 41.64 28.46 -38.81
C GLY A 192 42.20 27.68 -37.62
N ASP A 193 42.62 28.36 -36.55
CA ASP A 193 43.16 27.73 -35.33
C ASP A 193 42.07 27.05 -34.48
N ARG A 194 40.80 27.41 -34.68
CA ARG A 194 39.64 26.85 -33.97
C ARG A 194 38.46 26.67 -34.91
N LEU A 195 37.70 25.58 -34.75
CA LEU A 195 36.45 25.37 -35.48
C LEU A 195 35.31 26.26 -34.91
N PRO A 196 34.40 26.76 -35.77
CA PRO A 196 33.22 27.49 -35.31
C PRO A 196 32.27 26.59 -34.50
N GLY A 197 31.54 27.19 -33.56
CA GLY A 197 30.51 26.52 -32.75
C GLY A 197 30.91 26.25 -31.30
N GLU A 198 29.93 25.78 -30.52
CA GLU A 198 30.12 25.35 -29.13
C GLU A 198 30.52 23.87 -29.07
N HIS A 199 31.46 23.53 -28.19
CA HIS A 199 31.81 22.14 -27.94
C HIS A 199 30.89 21.55 -26.87
N TYR A 200 30.43 20.34 -27.10
CA TYR A 200 29.76 19.53 -26.08
C TYR A 200 30.38 18.15 -26.06
N SER A 201 30.50 17.57 -24.86
CA SER A 201 30.92 16.18 -24.69
C SER A 201 29.69 15.32 -24.43
N MET A 202 29.56 14.20 -25.14
CA MET A 202 28.48 13.26 -24.91
C MET A 202 29.01 11.97 -24.32
N GLN A 203 28.43 11.54 -23.20
CA GLN A 203 28.62 10.20 -22.67
C GLN A 203 27.36 9.38 -22.96
N THR A 204 27.51 8.37 -23.82
CA THR A 204 26.44 7.41 -24.11
C THR A 204 26.59 6.22 -23.18
N MET A 205 25.64 6.04 -22.27
CA MET A 205 25.55 4.85 -21.45
C MET A 205 24.88 3.75 -22.26
N THR A 206 25.54 2.61 -22.36
CA THR A 206 25.03 1.46 -23.08
C THR A 206 24.86 0.29 -22.12
N ALA A 207 23.81 -0.51 -22.33
CA ALA A 207 23.47 -1.66 -21.50
C ALA A 207 23.13 -2.87 -22.37
N SER A 208 23.23 -4.08 -21.80
CA SER A 208 22.99 -5.32 -22.54
C SER A 208 21.54 -5.42 -23.03
N THR A 209 21.35 -5.80 -24.30
CA THR A 209 20.00 -6.10 -24.81
C THR A 209 19.42 -7.33 -24.13
N ALA A 210 20.24 -8.27 -23.66
CA ALA A 210 19.78 -9.46 -22.94
C ALA A 210 19.07 -9.08 -21.63
N ASP A 211 19.61 -8.14 -20.86
CA ASP A 211 19.01 -7.67 -19.61
C ASP A 211 17.70 -6.90 -19.85
N LEU A 212 17.62 -6.16 -20.96
CA LEU A 212 16.39 -5.50 -21.36
C LEU A 212 15.32 -6.52 -21.78
N VAL A 213 15.69 -7.51 -22.59
CA VAL A 213 14.80 -8.59 -23.02
C VAL A 213 14.29 -9.38 -21.80
N ALA A 214 15.16 -9.74 -20.86
CA ALA A 214 14.75 -10.45 -19.64
C ALA A 214 13.76 -9.63 -18.80
N ARG A 215 13.96 -8.31 -18.69
CA ARG A 215 12.98 -7.43 -18.03
C ARG A 215 11.67 -7.37 -18.79
N LEU A 216 11.69 -7.23 -20.11
CA LEU A 216 10.48 -7.21 -20.94
C LEU A 216 9.72 -8.55 -20.87
N GLU A 217 10.42 -9.68 -20.81
CA GLU A 217 9.82 -11.01 -20.64
C GLU A 217 9.15 -11.14 -19.27
N LYS A 218 9.78 -10.65 -18.20
CA LYS A 218 9.17 -10.61 -16.87
C LYS A 218 7.91 -9.73 -16.85
N GLU A 219 7.97 -8.56 -17.47
CA GLU A 219 6.80 -7.68 -17.61
C GLU A 219 5.70 -8.34 -18.44
N LEU A 220 6.04 -9.07 -19.50
CA LEU A 220 5.09 -9.83 -20.29
C LEU A 220 4.36 -10.87 -19.44
N THR A 221 5.09 -11.65 -18.63
CA THR A 221 4.49 -12.62 -17.70
C THR A 221 3.57 -11.94 -16.68
N SER A 222 3.98 -10.77 -16.17
CA SER A 222 3.16 -9.98 -15.25
C SER A 222 1.85 -9.53 -15.89
N VAL A 223 1.91 -8.98 -17.11
CA VAL A 223 0.73 -8.54 -17.87
C VAL A 223 -0.19 -9.71 -18.19
N GLN A 224 0.36 -10.86 -18.61
CA GLN A 224 -0.42 -12.07 -18.85
C GLN A 224 -1.13 -12.54 -17.58
N ALA A 225 -0.45 -12.55 -16.43
CA ALA A 225 -1.05 -12.91 -15.15
C ALA A 225 -2.14 -11.92 -14.71
N GLN A 226 -2.02 -10.64 -15.04
CA GLN A 226 -3.08 -9.66 -14.78
C GLN A 226 -4.27 -9.86 -15.72
N LYS A 227 -4.02 -10.19 -16.99
CA LYS A 227 -5.06 -10.52 -17.96
C LYS A 227 -5.86 -11.76 -17.55
N THR A 228 -5.19 -12.83 -17.12
CA THR A 228 -5.88 -14.04 -16.65
C THR A 228 -6.74 -13.73 -15.44
N LYS A 229 -6.26 -12.92 -14.48
CA LYS A 229 -7.08 -12.47 -13.33
C LYS A 229 -8.32 -11.68 -13.76
N ALA A 230 -8.20 -10.80 -14.75
CA ALA A 230 -9.35 -10.06 -15.28
C ALA A 230 -10.36 -11.00 -15.98
N VAL A 231 -9.88 -11.99 -16.73
CA VAL A 231 -10.72 -13.03 -17.35
C VAL A 231 -11.43 -13.87 -16.27
N ASP A 232 -10.73 -14.27 -15.22
CA ASP A 232 -11.30 -15.04 -14.12
C ASP A 232 -12.36 -14.22 -13.36
N ALA A 233 -12.10 -12.93 -13.13
CA ALA A 233 -13.08 -12.02 -12.52
C ALA A 233 -14.34 -11.88 -13.39
N LEU A 234 -14.17 -11.71 -14.71
CA LEU A 234 -15.27 -11.64 -15.66
C LEU A 234 -16.10 -12.93 -15.68
N ALA A 235 -15.42 -14.09 -15.66
CA ALA A 235 -16.09 -15.38 -15.60
C ALA A 235 -16.92 -15.53 -14.31
N LYS A 236 -16.38 -15.13 -13.15
CA LYS A 236 -17.10 -15.14 -11.87
C LYS A 236 -18.32 -14.24 -11.89
N LEU A 237 -18.16 -12.99 -12.33
CA LEU A 237 -19.24 -12.02 -12.43
C LEU A 237 -20.39 -12.52 -13.32
N ARG A 238 -20.06 -13.15 -14.46
CA ARG A 238 -21.06 -13.79 -15.32
C ARG A 238 -21.77 -14.97 -14.66
N MET A 239 -21.06 -15.75 -13.86
CA MET A 239 -21.66 -16.86 -13.11
C MET A 239 -22.58 -16.36 -11.99
N GLU A 240 -22.22 -15.28 -11.31
CA GLU A 240 -23.03 -14.62 -10.28
C GLU A 240 -24.31 -14.02 -10.89
N LYS A 241 -24.19 -13.22 -11.97
CA LYS A 241 -25.35 -12.71 -12.73
C LYS A 241 -26.32 -13.83 -13.15
N ARG A 242 -25.79 -14.99 -13.57
CA ARG A 242 -26.63 -16.17 -13.93
C ARG A 242 -27.33 -16.79 -12.73
N LYS A 243 -26.66 -16.87 -11.56
CA LYS A 243 -27.26 -17.40 -10.33
C LYS A 243 -28.38 -16.49 -9.84
N GLU A 244 -28.12 -15.18 -9.76
CA GLU A 244 -29.12 -14.19 -9.38
C GLU A 244 -30.35 -14.22 -10.29
N ALA A 245 -30.15 -14.35 -11.60
CA ALA A 245 -31.25 -14.50 -12.55
C ALA A 245 -32.07 -15.78 -12.31
N GLY A 246 -31.42 -16.88 -11.89
CA GLY A 246 -32.10 -18.13 -11.53
C GLY A 246 -32.90 -18.01 -10.23
N GLU A 247 -32.31 -17.41 -9.19
CA GLU A 247 -32.96 -17.19 -7.89
C GLU A 247 -34.11 -16.18 -7.98
N SER A 248 -33.96 -15.14 -8.80
CA SER A 248 -35.01 -14.16 -9.08
C SER A 248 -36.24 -14.81 -9.71
N LYS A 249 -36.04 -15.67 -10.73
CA LYS A 249 -37.14 -16.43 -11.36
C LYS A 249 -37.86 -17.36 -10.37
N GLY A 250 -37.11 -18.02 -9.48
CA GLY A 250 -37.69 -18.84 -8.40
C GLY A 250 -38.52 -18.00 -7.43
N ASN A 251 -38.00 -16.85 -7.01
CA ASN A 251 -38.70 -15.93 -6.12
C ASN A 251 -39.95 -15.32 -6.76
N GLU A 252 -39.91 -15.02 -8.06
CA GLU A 252 -41.08 -14.54 -8.82
C GLU A 252 -42.17 -15.61 -8.93
N LEU A 253 -41.81 -16.87 -9.16
CA LEU A 253 -42.77 -17.98 -9.16
C LEU A 253 -43.43 -18.18 -7.78
N VAL A 254 -42.65 -18.02 -6.69
CA VAL A 254 -43.19 -18.09 -5.32
C VAL A 254 -44.12 -16.91 -5.04
N ARG A 255 -43.79 -15.69 -5.47
CA ARG A 255 -44.66 -14.51 -5.31
C ARG A 255 -45.97 -14.65 -6.07
N THR A 256 -45.91 -15.05 -7.34
CA THR A 256 -47.11 -15.26 -8.18
C THR A 256 -47.99 -16.38 -7.63
N TRP A 257 -47.40 -17.46 -7.13
CA TRP A 257 -48.15 -18.50 -6.41
C TRP A 257 -48.81 -17.94 -5.14
N ALA A 258 -48.08 -17.22 -4.29
CA ALA A 258 -48.62 -16.64 -3.06
C ALA A 258 -49.77 -15.65 -3.33
N GLU A 259 -49.66 -14.82 -4.37
CA GLU A 259 -50.71 -13.91 -4.82
C GLU A 259 -51.96 -14.67 -5.29
N SER A 260 -51.78 -15.76 -6.04
CA SER A 260 -52.88 -16.63 -6.47
C SER A 260 -53.63 -17.27 -5.30
N VAL A 261 -52.90 -17.71 -4.27
CA VAL A 261 -53.47 -18.31 -3.05
C VAL A 261 -54.25 -17.25 -2.24
N ILE A 262 -53.71 -16.04 -2.12
CA ILE A 262 -54.39 -14.92 -1.44
C ILE A 262 -55.67 -14.53 -2.20
N LYS A 263 -55.60 -14.47 -3.53
CA LYS A 263 -56.75 -14.14 -4.38
C LYS A 263 -57.86 -15.19 -4.24
N ALA A 264 -57.53 -16.47 -4.32
CA ALA A 264 -58.48 -17.56 -4.13
C ALA A 264 -59.13 -17.55 -2.74
N ARG A 265 -58.39 -17.16 -1.69
CA ARG A 265 -58.94 -16.99 -0.33
C ARG A 265 -59.95 -15.84 -0.25
N ARG A 266 -59.62 -14.69 -0.85
CA ARG A 266 -60.52 -13.53 -0.90
C ARG A 266 -61.81 -13.80 -1.67
N GLU A 267 -61.76 -14.67 -2.68
CA GLU A 267 -62.93 -15.07 -3.48
C GLU A 267 -63.82 -16.10 -2.75
N ASN A 268 -63.28 -16.84 -1.76
CA ASN A 268 -64.04 -17.83 -0.97
C ASN A 268 -64.63 -17.27 0.33
N ASP A 269 -64.07 -16.16 0.85
CA ASP A 269 -64.51 -15.52 2.10
C ASP A 269 -65.51 -14.36 1.88
N GLY A 270 -66.05 -14.20 0.66
CA GLY A 270 -67.07 -13.20 0.29
C GLY A 270 -68.34 -13.86 -0.24
#